data_AF-A0A6P6PC29-F1
#
_entry.id   AF-A0A6P6PC29-F1
#
_cell.length_a   1.000
_cell.length_b   1.000
_cell.length_c   1.000
_cell.angle_alpha   90.00
_cell.angle_beta   90.00
_cell.angle_gamma   90.00
#
_symmetry.space_group_name_H-M   'P 1'
#
loop_
_entity.id
_entity.type
_entity.pdbx_description
1 polymer ?
#
loop_
_entity_poly.entity_id
_entity_poly.type
_entity_poly.pdbx_seq_one_letter_code
_entity_poly.pdbx_strand_id
1 'polypeptide(L)'
;MQKLPEMVMQSGCRDEAPTKEVLKTISWSQRKLKRPHSNELLSLQMLINEKKGSDNEVLQRVMMHPKGIMMWSKKTLSVFYKRCKEDIVYLDATGSIIQKGSSTSPPYYVYELVVRNPSKGASPLPVATYLTCDHTTASVTYFLQAFQTDMIKLYGKKAVKRPIMIICDGSLVLLNSISFTFCKLSLEDLLQKYFEVITGQYQAEHFDLPILHRCLSHIMKNAKDLCKKHMQRHYKLGMHTFGLLACSTNLKQMDEVLLSATVVFCSPCSGDNVAKHYNNLVVLMQQVGKLEFEEENIAAEDYKNDVGTTALESHFQQVIERAPLDLDGEDNNYHAPAFIARLAKYFLPHATLWVLV
;
A
#
# COMPACT_ATOMS: atom_id res chain seq x y z
N MET A 1 42.31 11.02 -18.24
CA MET A 1 42.60 10.41 -16.92
C MET A 1 44.07 10.01 -16.93
N GLN A 2 44.89 10.61 -16.07
CA GLN A 2 46.26 10.12 -15.85
C GLN A 2 46.19 8.70 -15.29
N LYS A 3 46.95 7.77 -15.88
CA LYS A 3 47.05 6.38 -15.39
C LYS A 3 47.83 6.39 -14.08
N LEU A 4 47.25 5.79 -13.04
CA LEU A 4 47.94 5.57 -11.78
C LEU A 4 49.10 4.58 -11.96
N PRO A 5 50.27 4.81 -11.34
CA PRO A 5 51.42 3.90 -11.43
C PRO A 5 51.11 2.51 -10.85
N GLU A 6 51.65 1.47 -11.49
CA GLU A 6 51.37 0.06 -11.19
C GLU A 6 51.78 -0.36 -9.77
N MET A 7 52.78 0.32 -9.19
CA MET A 7 53.24 0.11 -7.81
C MET A 7 52.19 0.55 -6.76
N VAL A 8 51.34 1.52 -7.07
CA VAL A 8 50.24 1.98 -6.19
C VAL A 8 49.10 0.96 -6.18
N MET A 9 48.83 0.33 -7.33
CA MET A 9 47.83 -0.75 -7.44
C MET A 9 48.25 -2.01 -6.67
N GLN A 10 49.55 -2.29 -6.56
CA GLN A 10 50.08 -3.50 -5.91
C GLN A 10 50.35 -3.35 -4.41
N SER A 11 50.64 -2.14 -3.91
CA SER A 11 51.10 -1.92 -2.53
C SER A 11 50.01 -1.90 -1.45
N GLY A 12 48.72 -1.92 -1.82
CA GLY A 12 47.62 -2.03 -0.86
C GLY A 12 47.53 -0.86 0.16
N CYS A 13 48.26 0.24 -0.07
CA CYS A 13 48.17 1.46 0.73
C CYS A 13 46.82 2.12 0.44
N ARG A 14 45.91 2.10 1.41
CA ARG A 14 44.49 2.50 1.26
C ARG A 14 44.21 3.96 1.59
N ASP A 15 45.24 4.78 1.74
CA ASP A 15 45.09 6.18 2.16
C ASP A 15 44.66 7.10 0.99
N GLU A 16 44.83 6.64 -0.25
CA GLU A 16 44.32 7.27 -1.48
C GLU A 16 43.24 6.44 -2.17
N ALA A 17 42.45 5.66 -1.41
CA ALA A 17 41.35 4.91 -1.99
C ALA A 17 40.39 5.89 -2.70
N PRO A 18 40.07 5.69 -4.00
CA PRO A 18 39.12 6.55 -4.69
C PRO A 18 37.80 6.60 -3.91
N THR A 19 37.15 7.76 -3.89
CA THR A 19 35.89 7.90 -3.15
C THR A 19 34.89 6.82 -3.56
N LYS A 20 33.94 6.50 -2.67
CA LYS A 20 32.86 5.53 -2.95
C LYS A 20 32.16 5.78 -4.29
N GLU A 21 32.08 7.04 -4.72
CA GLU A 21 31.49 7.46 -6.00
C GLU A 21 32.38 7.13 -7.20
N VAL A 22 33.69 7.33 -7.08
CA VAL A 22 34.66 6.93 -8.12
C VAL A 22 34.68 5.41 -8.27
N LEU A 23 34.69 4.66 -7.15
CA LEU A 23 34.61 3.20 -7.18
C LEU A 23 33.28 2.70 -7.77
N LYS A 24 32.15 3.35 -7.47
CA LYS A 24 30.85 3.08 -8.11
C LYS A 24 30.92 3.30 -9.62
N THR A 25 31.53 4.40 -10.06
CA THR A 25 31.67 4.74 -11.49
C THR A 25 32.57 3.74 -12.21
N ILE A 26 33.71 3.37 -11.63
CA ILE A 26 34.62 2.35 -12.16
C ILE A 26 33.88 1.01 -12.26
N SER A 27 33.20 0.58 -11.19
CA SER A 27 32.40 -0.65 -11.16
C SER A 27 31.28 -0.64 -12.21
N TRP A 28 30.63 0.49 -12.43
CA TRP A 28 29.59 0.65 -13.45
C TRP A 28 30.17 0.58 -14.87
N SER A 29 31.28 1.27 -15.14
CA SER A 29 31.97 1.24 -16.43
C SER A 29 32.50 -0.16 -16.76
N GLN A 30 33.08 -0.85 -15.78
CA GLN A 30 33.51 -2.24 -15.94
C GLN A 30 32.33 -3.18 -16.21
N ARG A 31 31.18 -2.98 -15.54
CA ARG A 31 29.95 -3.74 -15.81
C ARG A 31 29.38 -3.47 -17.20
N LYS A 32 29.53 -2.26 -17.75
CA LYS A 32 29.13 -1.94 -19.12
C LYS A 32 29.92 -2.72 -20.16
N LEU A 33 31.22 -2.89 -19.96
CA LEU A 33 32.08 -3.66 -20.86
C LEU A 33 31.71 -5.14 -20.92
N LYS A 34 31.09 -5.67 -19.85
CA LYS A 34 30.62 -7.05 -19.76
C LYS A 34 29.21 -7.27 -20.33
N ARG A 35 28.56 -6.23 -20.88
CA ARG A 35 27.21 -6.37 -21.45
C ARG A 35 27.29 -7.10 -22.79
N PRO A 36 26.47 -8.15 -23.01
CA PRO A 36 26.36 -8.81 -24.31
C PRO A 36 26.02 -7.89 -25.48
N HIS A 37 25.35 -6.77 -25.22
CA HIS A 37 24.91 -5.83 -26.25
C HIS A 37 24.90 -4.38 -25.74
N SER A 38 25.07 -3.42 -26.64
CA SER A 38 25.07 -1.98 -26.34
C SER A 38 23.70 -1.46 -25.90
N ASN A 39 22.63 -1.95 -26.53
CA ASN A 39 21.25 -1.75 -26.10
C ASN A 39 20.95 -2.56 -24.82
N GLU A 40 20.53 -1.87 -23.75
CA GLU A 40 20.31 -2.45 -22.41
C GLU A 40 19.25 -3.56 -22.40
N LEU A 41 18.15 -3.40 -23.13
CA LEU A 41 17.06 -4.38 -23.14
C LEU A 41 17.40 -5.61 -24.00
N LEU A 42 18.06 -5.41 -25.15
CA LEU A 42 18.58 -6.54 -25.95
C LEU A 42 19.64 -7.32 -25.17
N SER A 43 20.50 -6.62 -24.43
CA SER A 43 21.47 -7.25 -23.54
C SER A 43 20.79 -8.11 -22.47
N LEU A 44 19.67 -7.65 -21.90
CA LEU A 44 18.90 -8.43 -20.93
C LEU A 44 18.21 -9.64 -21.58
N GLN A 45 17.69 -9.49 -22.80
CA GLN A 45 17.08 -10.60 -23.54
C GLN A 45 18.11 -11.70 -23.84
N MET A 46 19.34 -11.34 -24.18
CA MET A 46 20.44 -12.30 -24.36
C MET A 46 20.76 -13.04 -23.05
N LEU A 47 20.80 -12.32 -21.92
CA LEU A 47 21.02 -12.92 -20.60
C LEU A 47 19.89 -13.87 -20.19
N ILE A 48 18.63 -13.60 -20.55
CA ILE A 48 17.52 -14.56 -20.35
C ILE A 48 17.83 -15.86 -21.08
N ASN A 49 18.17 -15.77 -22.37
CA ASN A 49 18.41 -16.95 -23.20
C ASN A 49 19.57 -17.79 -22.66
N GLU A 50 20.62 -17.15 -22.15
CA GLU A 50 21.77 -17.83 -21.52
C GLU A 50 21.43 -18.51 -20.19
N LYS A 51 20.51 -17.94 -19.40
CA LYS A 51 20.16 -18.43 -18.05
C LYS A 51 18.93 -19.32 -18.02
N LYS A 52 18.23 -19.47 -19.14
CA LYS A 52 17.01 -20.26 -19.26
C LYS A 52 17.24 -21.71 -18.84
N GLY A 53 16.40 -22.22 -17.94
CA GLY A 53 16.52 -23.60 -17.43
C GLY A 53 17.67 -23.85 -16.44
N SER A 54 18.43 -22.82 -16.04
CA SER A 54 19.42 -22.94 -14.96
C SER A 54 18.78 -22.75 -13.58
N ASP A 55 19.45 -23.23 -12.52
CA ASP A 55 19.00 -23.00 -11.13
C ASP A 55 19.02 -21.52 -10.71
N ASN A 56 19.69 -20.66 -11.49
CA ASN A 56 19.79 -19.22 -11.29
C ASN A 56 18.88 -18.43 -12.24
N GLU A 57 17.84 -19.07 -12.79
CA GLU A 57 16.80 -18.41 -13.58
C GLU A 57 15.98 -17.48 -12.68
N VAL A 58 16.43 -16.22 -12.59
CA VAL A 58 15.78 -15.13 -11.83
C VAL A 58 15.05 -14.16 -12.76
N LEU A 59 15.55 -13.97 -13.98
CA LEU A 59 15.02 -13.03 -14.95
C LEU A 59 13.97 -13.74 -15.82
N GLN A 60 12.71 -13.37 -15.65
CA GLN A 60 11.59 -14.16 -16.18
C GLN A 60 11.07 -13.59 -17.49
N ARG A 61 10.92 -12.26 -17.56
CA ARG A 61 10.46 -11.56 -18.76
C ARG A 61 11.17 -10.22 -18.91
N VAL A 62 11.49 -9.88 -20.16
CA VAL A 62 11.94 -8.55 -20.59
C VAL A 62 10.97 -8.07 -21.67
N MET A 63 10.42 -6.89 -21.47
CA MET A 63 9.46 -6.27 -22.38
C MET A 63 10.10 -5.03 -22.99
N MET A 64 9.99 -4.91 -24.32
CA MET A 64 10.54 -3.78 -25.07
C MET A 64 9.58 -2.59 -25.08
N HIS A 65 8.27 -2.86 -25.13
CA HIS A 65 7.23 -1.84 -25.17
C HIS A 65 5.91 -2.37 -24.55
N PRO A 66 5.40 -1.74 -23.48
CA PRO A 66 6.12 -0.81 -22.62
C PRO A 66 7.38 -1.48 -22.02
N LYS A 67 8.37 -0.67 -21.63
CA LYS A 67 9.63 -1.20 -21.12
C LYS A 67 9.41 -1.79 -19.74
N GLY A 68 9.76 -3.05 -19.55
CA GLY A 68 9.68 -3.66 -18.23
C GLY A 68 10.46 -4.95 -18.06
N ILE A 69 10.74 -5.28 -16.81
CA ILE A 69 11.54 -6.43 -16.40
C ILE A 69 10.85 -7.09 -15.21
N MET A 70 10.58 -8.39 -15.33
CA MET A 70 9.98 -9.21 -14.30
C MET A 70 10.99 -10.22 -13.75
N MET A 71 11.11 -10.28 -12.43
CA MET A 71 12.12 -11.09 -11.74
C MET A 71 11.53 -11.90 -10.59
N TRP A 72 11.75 -13.21 -10.60
CA TRP A 72 11.53 -14.15 -9.49
C TRP A 72 12.31 -15.43 -9.78
N SER A 73 12.49 -16.31 -8.79
CA SER A 73 13.16 -17.60 -8.97
C SER A 73 12.35 -18.74 -8.37
N LYS A 74 12.67 -19.99 -8.69
CA LYS A 74 12.07 -21.16 -8.03
C LYS A 74 12.20 -21.09 -6.50
N LYS A 75 13.32 -20.57 -6.00
CA LYS A 75 13.56 -20.40 -4.55
C LYS A 75 12.59 -19.38 -3.95
N THR A 76 12.42 -18.22 -4.59
CA THR A 76 11.51 -17.19 -4.07
C THR A 76 10.04 -17.59 -4.20
N LEU A 77 9.66 -18.33 -5.25
CA LEU A 77 8.34 -18.96 -5.36
C LEU A 77 8.09 -19.93 -4.20
N SER A 78 9.08 -20.74 -3.82
CA SER A 78 8.97 -21.64 -2.67
C SER A 78 8.81 -20.90 -1.34
N VAL A 79 9.57 -19.81 -1.14
CA VAL A 79 9.42 -18.97 0.05
C VAL A 79 8.01 -18.36 0.09
N PHE A 80 7.54 -17.77 -1.01
CA PHE A 80 6.19 -17.21 -1.09
C PHE A 80 5.15 -18.26 -0.75
N TYR A 81 5.21 -19.44 -1.38
CA TYR A 81 4.29 -20.55 -1.12
C TYR A 81 4.23 -20.94 0.36
N LYS A 82 5.37 -20.95 1.06
CA LYS A 82 5.40 -21.31 2.48
C LYS A 82 4.84 -20.20 3.36
N ARG A 83 5.21 -18.95 3.09
CA ARG A 83 4.93 -17.80 3.97
C ARG A 83 3.53 -17.23 3.81
N CYS A 84 2.98 -17.16 2.59
CA CYS A 84 1.73 -16.44 2.34
C CYS A 84 0.50 -17.06 3.03
N LYS A 85 0.55 -18.34 3.42
CA LYS A 85 -0.51 -19.00 4.19
C LYS A 85 -0.49 -18.72 5.69
N GLU A 86 0.59 -18.13 6.20
CA GLU A 86 0.83 -17.94 7.64
C GLU A 86 1.00 -16.47 8.03
N ASP A 87 1.27 -15.59 7.05
CA ASP A 87 1.69 -14.22 7.31
C ASP A 87 1.28 -13.30 6.15
N ILE A 88 1.43 -12.00 6.39
CA ILE A 88 1.06 -10.92 5.48
C ILE A 88 2.01 -10.85 4.29
N VAL A 89 1.44 -10.73 3.10
CA VAL A 89 2.16 -10.38 1.87
C VAL A 89 2.02 -8.87 1.64
N TYR A 90 3.12 -8.21 1.30
CA TYR A 90 3.12 -6.80 0.92
C TYR A 90 3.32 -6.68 -0.58
N LEU A 91 2.59 -5.78 -1.24
CA LEU A 91 2.87 -5.34 -2.60
C LEU A 91 3.03 -3.82 -2.56
N ASP A 92 4.25 -3.36 -2.74
CA ASP A 92 4.58 -1.94 -2.69
C ASP A 92 5.11 -1.45 -4.04
N ALA A 93 4.89 -0.17 -4.34
CA ALA A 93 5.36 0.48 -5.55
C ALA A 93 6.27 1.66 -5.20
N THR A 94 7.57 1.54 -5.44
CA THR A 94 8.51 2.65 -5.27
C THR A 94 8.68 3.38 -6.61
N GLY A 95 8.02 4.53 -6.75
CA GLY A 95 8.06 5.35 -7.96
C GLY A 95 9.14 6.42 -7.92
N SER A 96 10.44 6.09 -7.99
CA SER A 96 11.53 7.09 -8.08
C SER A 96 12.91 6.54 -8.46
N ILE A 97 13.02 5.45 -9.22
CA ILE A 97 14.35 4.82 -9.38
C ILE A 97 15.18 5.46 -10.51
N ILE A 98 14.55 5.99 -11.57
CA ILE A 98 15.30 6.49 -12.75
C ILE A 98 14.61 7.71 -13.37
N GLN A 99 15.02 8.93 -12.99
CA GLN A 99 14.88 10.11 -13.86
C GLN A 99 15.99 10.04 -14.92
N LYS A 100 15.67 9.74 -16.18
CA LYS A 100 16.63 9.87 -17.29
C LYS A 100 16.35 11.15 -18.07
N GLY A 101 17.29 12.10 -17.98
CA GLY A 101 17.78 13.00 -19.04
C GLY A 101 16.85 13.99 -19.74
N SER A 102 15.58 13.67 -19.99
CA SER A 102 14.61 14.56 -20.63
C SER A 102 13.29 14.54 -19.87
N SER A 103 12.66 15.70 -19.77
CA SER A 103 11.35 15.93 -19.13
C SER A 103 10.17 15.17 -19.76
N THR A 104 10.43 14.32 -20.76
CA THR A 104 9.43 13.68 -21.62
C THR A 104 9.29 12.16 -21.42
N SER A 105 10.18 11.51 -20.66
CA SER A 105 10.09 10.06 -20.42
C SER A 105 9.37 9.77 -19.10
N PRO A 106 8.36 8.87 -19.08
CA PRO A 106 7.68 8.49 -17.85
C PRO A 106 8.67 7.86 -16.85
N PRO A 107 8.48 8.08 -15.54
CA PRO A 107 9.34 7.49 -14.52
C PRO A 107 9.27 5.96 -14.55
N TYR A 108 10.34 5.32 -14.09
CA TYR A 108 10.30 3.89 -13.80
C TYR A 108 9.78 3.64 -12.38
N TYR A 109 8.82 2.74 -12.30
CA TYR A 109 8.25 2.20 -11.08
C TYR A 109 8.89 0.85 -10.79
N VAL A 110 9.16 0.59 -9.51
CA VAL A 110 9.52 -0.75 -9.03
C VAL A 110 8.42 -1.26 -8.13
N TYR A 111 7.77 -2.33 -8.55
CA TYR A 111 6.84 -3.09 -7.74
C TYR A 111 7.57 -4.25 -7.10
N GLU A 112 7.42 -4.40 -5.79
CA GLU A 112 7.98 -5.54 -5.07
C GLU A 112 6.87 -6.29 -4.35
N LEU A 113 6.74 -7.58 -4.67
CA LEU A 113 5.96 -8.51 -3.88
C LEU A 113 6.88 -9.06 -2.79
N VAL A 114 6.54 -8.77 -1.54
CA VAL A 114 7.41 -8.96 -0.38
C VAL A 114 6.71 -9.83 0.66
N VAL A 115 7.45 -10.76 1.26
CA VAL A 115 6.97 -11.53 2.42
C VAL A 115 7.78 -11.16 3.65
N ARG A 116 7.11 -11.11 4.80
CA ARG A 116 7.77 -10.81 6.07
C ARG A 116 8.73 -11.94 6.47
N ASN A 117 9.86 -11.54 7.05
CA ASN A 117 10.78 -12.48 7.66
C ASN A 117 10.16 -13.04 8.96
N PRO A 118 10.16 -14.36 9.19
CA PRO A 118 9.66 -14.93 10.44
C PRO A 118 10.48 -14.47 11.67
N SER A 119 11.74 -14.06 11.47
CA SER A 119 12.57 -13.54 12.57
C SER A 119 12.27 -12.07 12.80
N LYS A 120 11.80 -11.73 14.01
CA LYS A 120 11.54 -10.33 14.41
C LYS A 120 12.81 -9.48 14.22
N GLY A 121 12.66 -8.33 13.59
CA GLY A 121 13.76 -7.39 13.31
C GLY A 121 14.63 -7.74 12.09
N ALA A 122 14.43 -8.90 11.47
CA ALA A 122 15.12 -9.25 10.24
C ALA A 122 14.43 -8.62 9.01
N SER A 123 15.22 -8.30 7.99
CA SER A 123 14.72 -7.67 6.77
C SER A 123 13.71 -8.57 6.05
N PRO A 124 12.60 -7.99 5.54
CA PRO A 124 11.65 -8.73 4.72
C PRO A 124 12.31 -9.12 3.38
N LEU A 125 11.71 -10.09 2.68
CA LEU A 125 12.28 -10.66 1.47
C LEU A 125 11.39 -10.36 0.25
N PRO A 126 11.88 -9.63 -0.76
CA PRO A 126 11.20 -9.53 -2.05
C PRO A 126 11.23 -10.90 -2.74
N VAL A 127 10.05 -11.44 -3.02
CA VAL A 127 9.87 -12.73 -3.70
C VAL A 127 9.67 -12.57 -5.21
N ALA A 128 9.19 -11.41 -5.63
CA ALA A 128 9.10 -11.01 -7.02
C ALA A 128 9.24 -9.49 -7.17
N THR A 129 9.86 -9.06 -8.26
CA THR A 129 10.09 -7.66 -8.58
C THR A 129 9.67 -7.37 -10.01
N TYR A 130 9.01 -6.25 -10.22
CA TYR A 130 8.66 -5.74 -11.54
C TYR A 130 9.11 -4.29 -11.69
N LEU A 131 10.09 -4.07 -12.56
CA LEU A 131 10.55 -2.74 -12.98
C LEU A 131 9.83 -2.38 -14.28
N THR A 132 9.15 -1.23 -14.34
CA THR A 132 8.44 -0.82 -15.56
C THR A 132 8.26 0.69 -15.67
N CYS A 133 8.06 1.18 -16.89
CA CYS A 133 7.62 2.55 -17.13
C CYS A 133 6.10 2.68 -17.35
N ASP A 134 5.34 1.59 -17.13
CA ASP A 134 3.90 1.52 -17.35
C ASP A 134 3.16 1.25 -16.04
N HIS A 135 2.55 2.31 -15.49
CA HIS A 135 1.74 2.29 -14.28
C HIS A 135 0.25 2.20 -14.65
N THR A 136 -0.16 1.03 -15.13
CA THR A 136 -1.56 0.73 -15.44
C THR A 136 -1.99 -0.57 -14.78
N THR A 137 -3.29 -0.69 -14.49
CA THR A 137 -3.90 -1.92 -13.94
C THR A 137 -3.60 -3.13 -14.82
N ALA A 138 -3.60 -2.98 -16.15
CA ALA A 138 -3.27 -4.08 -17.06
C ALA A 138 -1.82 -4.58 -16.87
N SER A 139 -0.86 -3.66 -16.77
CA SER A 139 0.56 -3.97 -16.59
C SER A 139 0.84 -4.74 -15.30
N VAL A 140 0.31 -4.22 -14.18
CA VAL A 140 0.52 -4.81 -12.85
C VAL A 140 -0.24 -6.14 -12.73
N THR A 141 -1.44 -6.24 -13.29
CA THR A 141 -2.19 -7.50 -13.35
C THR A 141 -1.41 -8.56 -14.12
N TYR A 142 -0.83 -8.21 -15.27
CA TYR A 142 -0.01 -9.14 -16.05
C TYR A 142 1.21 -9.63 -15.26
N PHE A 143 1.87 -8.75 -14.50
CA PHE A 143 2.96 -9.13 -13.59
C PHE A 143 2.50 -10.17 -12.56
N LEU A 144 1.44 -9.87 -11.81
CA LEU A 144 0.94 -10.75 -10.74
C LEU A 144 0.42 -12.09 -11.31
N GLN A 145 -0.23 -12.06 -12.48
CA GLN A 145 -0.71 -13.27 -13.15
C GLN A 145 0.43 -14.14 -13.71
N ALA A 146 1.49 -13.52 -14.23
CA ALA A 146 2.68 -14.25 -14.66
C ALA A 146 3.34 -14.97 -13.48
N PHE A 147 3.48 -14.28 -12.34
CA PHE A 147 3.97 -14.87 -11.09
C PHE A 147 3.07 -16.03 -10.61
N GLN A 148 1.75 -15.82 -10.57
CA GLN A 148 0.77 -16.86 -10.21
C GLN A 148 0.80 -18.07 -11.15
N THR A 149 1.01 -17.84 -12.44
CA THR A 149 1.13 -18.93 -13.43
C THR A 149 2.29 -19.85 -13.08
N ASP A 150 3.45 -19.32 -12.71
CA ASP A 150 4.60 -20.13 -12.33
C ASP A 150 4.43 -20.78 -10.95
N MET A 151 3.73 -20.12 -10.02
CA MET A 151 3.29 -20.74 -8.76
C MET A 151 2.40 -21.97 -9.01
N ILE A 152 1.43 -21.87 -9.92
CA ILE A 152 0.53 -22.97 -10.28
C ILE A 152 1.30 -24.10 -10.95
N LYS A 153 2.28 -23.81 -11.82
CA LYS A 153 3.12 -24.85 -12.43
C LYS A 153 3.90 -25.64 -11.39
N LEU A 154 4.40 -25.00 -10.33
CA LEU A 154 5.18 -25.66 -9.29
C LEU A 154 4.34 -26.38 -8.23
N TYR A 155 3.20 -25.82 -7.84
CA TYR A 155 2.43 -26.25 -6.66
C TYR A 155 0.96 -26.58 -6.95
N GLY A 156 0.54 -26.52 -8.21
CA GLY A 156 -0.84 -26.74 -8.63
C GLY A 156 -1.80 -25.60 -8.27
N LYS A 157 -3.09 -25.79 -8.59
CA LYS A 157 -4.14 -24.77 -8.41
C LYS A 157 -4.32 -24.28 -6.96
N LYS A 158 -3.92 -25.09 -5.98
CA LYS A 158 -3.98 -24.75 -4.54
C LYS A 158 -3.11 -23.54 -4.16
N ALA A 159 -2.15 -23.14 -5.00
CA ALA A 159 -1.31 -21.98 -4.76
C ALA A 159 -2.04 -20.64 -4.90
N VAL A 160 -3.14 -20.59 -5.66
CA VAL A 160 -3.84 -19.33 -6.01
C VAL A 160 -4.49 -18.69 -4.79
N LYS A 161 -5.23 -19.48 -4.02
CA LYS A 161 -5.98 -19.02 -2.83
C LYS A 161 -5.17 -19.04 -1.53
N ARG A 162 -3.85 -19.25 -1.66
CA ARG A 162 -3.00 -19.49 -0.50
C ARG A 162 -2.71 -18.26 0.35
N PRO A 163 -2.56 -17.04 -0.22
CA PRO A 163 -2.36 -15.85 0.59
C PRO A 163 -3.54 -15.59 1.53
N ILE A 164 -3.29 -15.42 2.82
CA ILE A 164 -4.33 -15.04 3.78
C ILE A 164 -4.67 -13.55 3.68
N MET A 165 -3.66 -12.71 3.48
CA MET A 165 -3.78 -11.26 3.47
C MET A 165 -2.70 -10.63 2.59
N ILE A 166 -3.09 -9.62 1.83
CA ILE A 166 -2.23 -8.82 0.96
C ILE A 166 -2.41 -7.34 1.31
N ILE A 167 -1.33 -6.68 1.71
CA ILE A 167 -1.29 -5.24 2.01
C ILE A 167 -0.61 -4.49 0.87
N CYS A 168 -1.17 -3.36 0.44
CA CYS A 168 -0.54 -2.44 -0.52
C CYS A 168 -0.68 -0.96 -0.13
N ASP A 169 0.02 -0.05 -0.82
CA ASP A 169 -0.05 1.41 -0.61
C ASP A 169 -1.45 2.02 -0.83
N GLY A 170 -2.36 1.28 -1.48
CA GLY A 170 -3.73 1.68 -1.72
C GLY A 170 -3.95 2.49 -3.00
N SER A 171 -2.98 2.49 -3.93
CA SER A 171 -3.19 2.94 -5.30
C SER A 171 -4.25 2.09 -6.00
N LEU A 172 -5.12 2.72 -6.80
CA LEU A 172 -6.18 2.01 -7.54
C LEU A 172 -5.64 0.93 -8.48
N VAL A 173 -4.45 1.15 -9.04
CA VAL A 173 -3.74 0.17 -9.87
C VAL A 173 -3.46 -1.11 -9.07
N LEU A 174 -2.85 -1.00 -7.89
CA LEU A 174 -2.55 -2.18 -7.06
C LEU A 174 -3.83 -2.84 -6.55
N LEU A 175 -4.80 -2.06 -6.05
CA LEU A 175 -6.06 -2.61 -5.52
C LEU A 175 -6.80 -3.46 -6.56
N ASN A 176 -6.98 -2.94 -7.78
CA ASN A 176 -7.63 -3.67 -8.87
C ASN A 176 -6.80 -4.86 -9.34
N SER A 177 -5.47 -4.72 -9.45
CA SER A 177 -4.62 -5.82 -9.89
C SER A 177 -4.59 -6.97 -8.89
N ILE A 178 -4.59 -6.68 -7.58
CA ILE A 178 -4.62 -7.70 -6.53
C ILE A 178 -5.99 -8.36 -6.48
N SER A 179 -7.09 -7.60 -6.44
CA SER A 179 -8.46 -8.16 -6.38
C SER A 179 -8.70 -9.12 -7.54
N PHE A 180 -8.35 -8.72 -8.76
CA PHE A 180 -8.54 -9.56 -9.93
C PHE A 180 -7.61 -10.78 -9.94
N THR A 181 -6.34 -10.61 -9.53
CA THR A 181 -5.37 -11.70 -9.63
C THR A 181 -5.56 -12.76 -8.54
N PHE A 182 -5.74 -12.34 -7.30
CA PHE A 182 -5.76 -13.23 -6.13
C PHE A 182 -7.18 -13.58 -5.69
N CYS A 183 -8.14 -12.66 -5.78
CA CYS A 183 -9.52 -12.90 -5.36
C CYS A 183 -10.45 -13.31 -6.52
N LYS A 184 -10.03 -13.11 -7.78
CA LYS A 184 -10.83 -13.40 -8.99
C LYS A 184 -12.14 -12.63 -9.06
N LEU A 185 -12.16 -11.44 -8.47
CA LEU A 185 -13.29 -10.53 -8.44
C LEU A 185 -12.83 -9.16 -8.94
N SER A 186 -13.77 -8.35 -9.43
CA SER A 186 -13.51 -6.90 -9.54
C SER A 186 -13.29 -6.31 -8.14
N LEU A 187 -12.70 -5.11 -8.05
CA LEU A 187 -12.57 -4.44 -6.76
C LEU A 187 -13.94 -4.14 -6.14
N GLU A 188 -14.92 -3.74 -6.96
CA GLU A 188 -16.30 -3.47 -6.54
C GLU A 188 -16.97 -4.72 -5.95
N ASP A 189 -16.93 -5.84 -6.67
CA ASP A 189 -17.49 -7.12 -6.18
C ASP A 189 -16.82 -7.59 -4.89
N LEU A 190 -15.51 -7.36 -4.76
CA LEU A 190 -14.77 -7.71 -3.55
C LEU A 190 -15.20 -6.86 -2.36
N LEU A 191 -15.37 -5.54 -2.56
CA LEU A 191 -15.86 -4.62 -1.53
C LEU A 191 -17.29 -4.95 -1.11
N GLN A 192 -18.16 -5.27 -2.08
CA GLN A 192 -19.52 -5.73 -1.81
C GLN A 192 -19.51 -7.01 -0.97
N LYS A 193 -18.64 -7.97 -1.30
CA LYS A 193 -18.51 -9.20 -0.51
C LYS A 193 -17.99 -8.95 0.91
N TYR A 194 -17.05 -8.02 1.09
CA TYR A 194 -16.62 -7.61 2.44
C TYR A 194 -17.78 -6.98 3.22
N PHE A 195 -18.59 -6.15 2.58
CA PHE A 195 -19.77 -5.55 3.19
C PHE A 195 -20.78 -6.62 3.66
N GLU A 196 -21.04 -7.64 2.85
CA GLU A 196 -21.92 -8.76 3.23
C GLU A 196 -21.39 -9.53 4.44
N VAL A 197 -20.07 -9.70 4.55
CA VAL A 197 -19.43 -10.34 5.72
C VAL A 197 -19.64 -9.52 6.98
N ILE A 198 -19.31 -8.23 6.97
CA ILE A 198 -19.38 -7.38 8.17
C ILE A 198 -20.80 -7.07 8.63
N THR A 199 -21.78 -7.19 7.72
CA THR A 199 -23.20 -7.05 8.03
C THR A 199 -23.85 -8.37 8.45
N GLY A 200 -23.09 -9.48 8.44
CA GLY A 200 -23.60 -10.81 8.78
C GLY A 200 -24.50 -11.44 7.71
N GLN A 201 -24.57 -10.84 6.52
CA GLN A 201 -25.28 -11.41 5.36
C GLN A 201 -24.52 -12.61 4.77
N TYR A 202 -23.21 -12.68 5.01
CA TYR A 202 -22.36 -13.80 4.63
C TYR A 202 -21.66 -14.42 5.85
N GLN A 203 -21.69 -15.75 5.94
CA GLN A 203 -21.03 -16.48 7.03
C GLN A 203 -19.50 -16.44 6.85
N ALA A 204 -18.79 -15.86 7.82
CA ALA A 204 -17.35 -15.67 7.78
C ALA A 204 -16.57 -16.99 7.61
N GLU A 205 -17.11 -18.10 8.13
CA GLU A 205 -16.52 -19.45 8.01
C GLU A 205 -16.40 -19.94 6.55
N HIS A 206 -17.20 -19.38 5.64
CA HIS A 206 -17.16 -19.67 4.22
C HIS A 206 -16.29 -18.70 3.41
N PHE A 207 -15.66 -17.73 4.08
CA PHE A 207 -14.82 -16.73 3.43
C PHE A 207 -13.47 -17.33 3.02
N ASP A 208 -13.39 -17.80 1.77
CA ASP A 208 -12.21 -18.46 1.19
C ASP A 208 -11.48 -17.56 0.17
N LEU A 209 -11.38 -16.26 0.46
CA LEU A 209 -10.64 -15.29 -0.35
C LEU A 209 -9.54 -14.62 0.48
N PRO A 210 -8.40 -14.25 -0.14
CA PRO A 210 -7.42 -13.40 0.51
C PRO A 210 -8.03 -12.06 0.95
N ILE A 211 -7.60 -11.57 2.12
CA ILE A 211 -7.94 -10.23 2.61
C ILE A 211 -7.07 -9.20 1.88
N LEU A 212 -7.68 -8.30 1.12
CA LEU A 212 -7.02 -7.14 0.53
C LEU A 212 -7.12 -5.98 1.51
N HIS A 213 -5.98 -5.41 1.86
CA HIS A 213 -5.90 -4.33 2.83
C HIS A 213 -4.96 -3.22 2.36
N ARG A 214 -5.30 -1.98 2.70
CA ARG A 214 -4.52 -0.77 2.45
C ARG A 214 -3.63 -0.52 3.66
N CYS A 215 -2.35 -0.35 3.38
CA CYS A 215 -1.34 -0.11 4.39
C CYS A 215 -1.77 1.01 5.34
N LEU A 216 -1.92 0.67 6.63
CA LEU A 216 -2.47 1.59 7.62
C LEU A 216 -1.59 2.84 7.75
N SER A 217 -0.27 2.77 7.57
CA SER A 217 0.59 3.95 7.58
C SER A 217 0.22 4.95 6.49
N HIS A 218 -0.14 4.49 5.29
CA HIS A 218 -0.61 5.35 4.20
C HIS A 218 -1.98 5.95 4.52
N ILE A 219 -2.89 5.17 5.10
CA ILE A 219 -4.19 5.66 5.56
C ILE A 219 -4.03 6.74 6.63
N MET A 220 -3.20 6.50 7.64
CA MET A 220 -2.97 7.44 8.75
C MET A 220 -2.27 8.71 8.28
N LYS A 221 -1.37 8.61 7.30
CA LYS A 221 -0.76 9.77 6.64
C LYS A 221 -1.81 10.61 5.90
N ASN A 222 -2.69 9.97 5.12
CA ASN A 222 -3.78 10.66 4.44
C ASN A 222 -4.77 11.30 5.44
N ALA A 223 -5.04 10.62 6.56
CA ALA A 223 -5.84 11.15 7.66
C ALA A 223 -5.18 12.38 8.32
N LYS A 224 -3.86 12.36 8.50
CA LYS A 224 -3.07 13.51 8.97
C LYS A 224 -3.22 14.70 8.05
N ASP A 225 -3.13 14.51 6.74
CA ASP A 225 -3.33 15.58 5.76
C ASP A 225 -4.77 16.13 5.78
N LEU A 226 -5.77 15.26 5.89
CA LEU A 226 -7.17 15.65 6.06
C LEU A 226 -7.35 16.51 7.33
N CYS A 227 -6.84 16.07 8.47
CA CYS A 227 -6.95 16.77 9.75
C CYS A 227 -6.20 18.11 9.72
N LYS A 228 -5.01 18.18 9.12
CA LYS A 228 -4.27 19.44 8.96
C LYS A 228 -5.06 20.46 8.12
N LYS A 229 -5.80 20.01 7.10
CA LYS A 229 -6.58 20.89 6.23
C LYS A 229 -7.90 21.33 6.85
N HIS A 230 -8.62 20.42 7.51
CA HIS A 230 -10.02 20.65 7.90
C HIS A 230 -10.26 20.68 9.42
N MET A 231 -9.24 20.39 10.24
CA MET A 231 -9.30 20.37 11.71
C MET A 231 -8.17 21.18 12.34
N GLN A 232 -7.73 22.30 11.74
CA GLN A 232 -6.52 23.03 12.15
C GLN A 232 -6.47 23.35 13.67
N ARG A 233 -7.58 23.86 14.22
CA ARG A 233 -7.67 24.22 15.66
C ARG A 233 -7.72 23.00 16.57
N HIS A 234 -8.24 21.88 16.08
CA HIS A 234 -8.52 20.65 16.84
C HIS A 234 -7.83 19.43 16.23
N TYR A 235 -6.62 19.63 15.67
CA TYR A 235 -5.93 18.61 14.87
C TYR A 235 -5.76 17.30 15.65
N LYS A 236 -5.35 17.39 16.93
CA LYS A 236 -5.17 16.23 17.80
C LYS A 236 -6.48 15.47 17.99
N LEU A 237 -7.59 16.18 18.24
CA LEU A 237 -8.91 15.58 18.39
C LEU A 237 -9.33 14.86 17.09
N GLY A 238 -9.14 15.50 15.94
CA GLY A 238 -9.39 14.87 14.63
C GLY A 238 -8.58 13.59 14.42
N MET A 239 -7.28 13.62 14.74
CA MET A 239 -6.41 12.44 14.65
C MET A 239 -6.80 11.33 15.62
N HIS A 240 -7.19 11.67 16.85
CA HIS A 240 -7.66 10.67 17.82
C HIS A 240 -8.99 10.05 17.39
N THR A 241 -9.92 10.84 16.84
CA THR A 241 -11.17 10.30 16.26
C THR A 241 -10.88 9.37 15.09
N PHE A 242 -9.93 9.73 14.22
CA PHE A 242 -9.49 8.84 13.14
C PHE A 242 -8.85 7.56 13.70
N GLY A 243 -8.06 7.68 14.76
CA GLY A 243 -7.50 6.54 15.49
C GLY A 243 -8.59 5.59 16.03
N LEU A 244 -9.68 6.13 16.59
CA LEU A 244 -10.83 5.32 17.01
C LEU A 244 -11.47 4.56 15.84
N LEU A 245 -11.64 5.21 14.70
CA LEU A 245 -12.12 4.54 13.49
C LEU A 245 -11.16 3.43 13.06
N ALA A 246 -9.85 3.71 13.06
CA ALA A 246 -8.78 2.75 12.72
C ALA A 246 -8.68 1.56 13.70
N CYS A 247 -9.19 1.71 14.93
CA CYS A 247 -9.20 0.67 15.96
C CYS A 247 -10.56 -0.01 16.11
N SER A 248 -11.56 0.34 15.29
CA SER A 248 -12.88 -0.28 15.36
C SER A 248 -12.81 -1.74 14.91
N THR A 249 -13.39 -2.67 15.68
CA THR A 249 -13.32 -4.11 15.38
C THR A 249 -14.55 -4.64 14.65
N ASN A 250 -15.60 -3.83 14.56
CA ASN A 250 -16.85 -4.18 13.89
C ASN A 250 -17.59 -2.91 13.45
N LEU A 251 -18.57 -3.08 12.56
CA LEU A 251 -19.35 -1.99 11.97
C LEU A 251 -20.07 -1.16 13.04
N LYS A 252 -20.60 -1.80 14.09
CA LYS A 252 -21.31 -1.11 15.18
C LYS A 252 -20.39 -0.14 15.94
N GLN A 253 -19.18 -0.54 16.28
CA GLN A 253 -18.22 0.36 16.93
C GLN A 253 -17.85 1.54 16.02
N MET A 254 -17.65 1.27 14.73
CA MET A 254 -17.35 2.33 13.77
C MET A 254 -18.52 3.32 13.61
N ASP A 255 -19.76 2.82 13.60
CA ASP A 255 -20.99 3.63 13.61
C ASP A 255 -21.08 4.54 14.84
N GLU A 256 -20.77 4.02 16.04
CA GLU A 256 -20.80 4.78 17.30
C GLU A 256 -19.78 5.92 17.30
N VAL A 257 -18.57 5.66 16.80
CA VAL A 257 -17.52 6.67 16.63
C VAL A 257 -17.94 7.71 15.60
N LEU A 258 -18.42 7.28 14.42
CA LEU A 258 -18.83 8.19 13.35
C LEU A 258 -20.02 9.06 13.75
N LEU A 259 -21.03 8.49 14.39
CA LEU A 259 -22.20 9.23 14.90
C LEU A 259 -21.76 10.31 15.89
N SER A 260 -20.92 9.95 16.86
CA SER A 260 -20.44 10.90 17.87
C SER A 260 -19.55 11.98 17.26
N ALA A 261 -18.66 11.62 16.33
CA ALA A 261 -17.87 12.58 15.58
C ALA A 261 -18.73 13.52 14.75
N THR A 262 -19.81 13.02 14.14
CA THR A 262 -20.73 13.82 13.33
C THR A 262 -21.46 14.84 14.21
N VAL A 263 -21.99 14.44 15.36
CA VAL A 263 -22.62 15.39 16.29
C VAL A 263 -21.63 16.47 16.73
N VAL A 264 -20.42 16.09 17.14
CA VAL A 264 -19.42 17.05 17.64
C VAL A 264 -18.91 18.00 16.55
N PHE A 265 -18.69 17.53 15.33
CA PHE A 265 -18.07 18.34 14.27
C PHE A 265 -19.09 18.99 13.31
N CYS A 266 -20.32 18.49 13.21
CA CYS A 266 -21.33 19.04 12.30
C CYS A 266 -22.38 19.91 13.00
N SER A 267 -22.56 19.83 14.32
CA SER A 267 -23.48 20.74 15.03
C SER A 267 -22.95 22.18 14.95
N PRO A 268 -23.72 23.15 14.44
CA PRO A 268 -23.31 24.56 14.41
C PRO A 268 -23.25 25.17 15.82
N CYS A 269 -24.13 24.73 16.72
CA CYS A 269 -24.23 25.24 18.08
C CYS A 269 -23.76 24.20 19.11
N SER A 270 -23.28 24.69 20.25
CA SER A 270 -23.00 23.89 21.44
C SER A 270 -24.32 23.58 22.14
N GLY A 271 -24.48 22.34 22.61
CA GLY A 271 -25.65 21.90 23.35
C GLY A 271 -25.44 20.54 24.03
N ASP A 272 -26.54 19.97 24.55
CA ASP A 272 -26.51 18.71 25.28
C ASP A 272 -26.00 17.54 24.42
N ASN A 273 -26.32 17.51 23.12
CA ASN A 273 -25.86 16.46 22.23
C ASN A 273 -24.36 16.59 21.99
N VAL A 274 -23.84 17.79 21.71
CA VAL A 274 -22.40 18.02 21.56
C VAL A 274 -21.64 17.60 22.81
N ALA A 275 -22.10 18.00 24.00
CA ALA A 275 -21.44 17.64 25.27
C ALA A 275 -21.44 16.12 25.50
N LYS A 276 -22.60 15.47 25.30
CA LYS A 276 -22.74 14.01 25.43
C LYS A 276 -21.82 13.27 24.46
N HIS A 277 -21.83 13.61 23.19
CA HIS A 277 -21.07 12.90 22.17
C HIS A 277 -19.57 13.19 22.22
N TYR A 278 -19.16 14.37 22.68
CA TYR A 278 -17.77 14.63 23.03
C TYR A 278 -17.29 13.71 24.15
N ASN A 279 -18.07 13.59 25.23
CA ASN A 279 -17.75 12.68 26.32
C ASN A 279 -17.68 11.22 25.86
N ASN A 280 -18.57 10.79 24.97
CA ASN A 280 -18.50 9.44 24.36
C ASN A 280 -17.15 9.22 23.65
N LEU A 281 -16.71 10.18 22.82
CA LEU A 281 -15.42 10.09 22.14
C LEU A 281 -14.26 10.02 23.13
N VAL A 282 -14.28 10.82 24.19
CA VAL A 282 -13.24 10.82 25.23
C VAL A 282 -13.18 9.46 25.94
N VAL A 283 -14.33 8.89 26.32
CA VAL A 283 -14.40 7.56 26.96
C VAL A 283 -13.84 6.49 26.04
N LEU A 284 -14.20 6.51 24.75
CA LEU A 284 -13.67 5.58 23.76
C LEU A 284 -12.14 5.72 23.60
N MET A 285 -11.62 6.95 23.57
CA MET A 285 -10.17 7.20 23.49
C MET A 285 -9.43 6.65 24.72
N GLN A 286 -10.02 6.76 25.91
CA GLN A 286 -9.44 6.22 27.13
C GLN A 286 -9.39 4.68 27.12
N GLN A 287 -10.38 4.02 26.51
CA GLN A 287 -10.42 2.55 26.39
C GLN A 287 -9.35 2.01 25.44
N VAL A 288 -9.04 2.73 24.36
CA VAL A 288 -8.02 2.33 23.37
C VAL A 288 -6.58 2.58 23.87
N GLY A 289 -6.39 3.51 24.81
CA GLY A 289 -5.08 3.87 25.37
C GLY A 289 -4.33 4.95 24.57
N LYS A 290 -3.07 5.23 24.91
CA LYS A 290 -2.24 6.22 24.19
C LYS A 290 -1.91 5.70 22.78
N LEU A 291 -2.40 6.39 21.76
CA LEU A 291 -1.97 6.23 20.38
C LEU A 291 -0.73 7.10 20.14
N GLU A 292 0.43 6.48 19.95
CA GLU A 292 1.66 7.17 19.52
C GLU A 292 1.75 7.15 17.99
N PHE A 293 1.98 8.33 17.40
CA PHE A 293 2.13 8.48 15.94
C PHE A 293 3.55 8.96 15.64
N GLU A 294 4.34 8.13 14.96
CA GLU A 294 5.67 8.52 14.50
C GLU A 294 5.57 9.46 13.28
N GLU A 295 6.31 10.57 13.31
CA GLU A 295 6.37 11.54 12.21
C GLU A 295 7.43 11.15 11.19
N GLU A 296 7.09 10.30 10.22
CA GLU A 296 7.95 10.12 9.03
C GLU A 296 7.59 11.13 7.94
N ASN A 297 8.62 11.80 7.40
CA ASN A 297 8.52 12.76 6.30
C ASN A 297 8.37 12.03 4.95
N ILE A 298 7.15 11.62 4.62
CA ILE A 298 6.82 11.08 3.29
C ILE A 298 5.95 12.13 2.57
N ALA A 299 6.27 12.45 1.30
CA ALA A 299 5.56 13.46 0.51
C ALA A 299 4.05 13.15 0.40
N ALA A 300 3.20 14.16 0.62
CA ALA A 300 1.75 14.02 0.62
C ALA A 300 1.23 13.46 -0.73
N GLU A 301 0.37 12.43 -0.67
CA GLU A 301 -0.39 11.95 -1.83
C GLU A 301 -1.77 12.62 -1.82
N ASP A 302 -2.36 12.88 -2.99
CA ASP A 302 -3.75 13.35 -3.05
C ASP A 302 -4.65 12.18 -2.62
N TYR A 303 -5.17 12.23 -1.38
CA TYR A 303 -6.00 11.17 -0.78
C TYR A 303 -7.36 10.97 -1.50
N LYS A 304 -7.62 11.70 -2.58
CA LYS A 304 -8.83 11.63 -3.39
C LYS A 304 -8.82 10.43 -4.33
N ASN A 305 -8.62 9.24 -3.79
CA ASN A 305 -8.82 8.01 -4.55
C ASN A 305 -10.32 7.71 -4.59
N ASP A 306 -10.92 7.91 -5.74
CA ASP A 306 -12.31 7.54 -6.00
C ASP A 306 -12.35 6.06 -6.40
N VAL A 307 -12.88 5.21 -5.51
CA VAL A 307 -13.08 3.78 -5.75
C VAL A 307 -14.47 3.48 -6.33
N GLY A 308 -15.25 4.51 -6.67
CA GLY A 308 -16.66 4.40 -7.04
C GLY A 308 -17.59 4.30 -5.84
N THR A 309 -18.89 4.19 -6.12
CA THR A 309 -19.94 4.07 -5.11
C THR A 309 -19.92 2.69 -4.47
N THR A 310 -20.06 2.63 -3.14
CA THR A 310 -20.03 1.37 -2.38
C THR A 310 -21.23 1.23 -1.46
N ALA A 311 -21.60 0.00 -1.07
CA ALA A 311 -22.65 -0.20 -0.07
C ALA A 311 -22.31 0.46 1.29
N LEU A 312 -21.03 0.55 1.63
CA LEU A 312 -20.55 1.26 2.83
C LEU A 312 -20.79 2.76 2.76
N GLU A 313 -20.67 3.37 1.58
CA GLU A 313 -20.96 4.79 1.39
C GLU A 313 -22.41 5.09 1.79
N SER A 314 -23.38 4.32 1.26
CA SER A 314 -24.79 4.46 1.62
C SER A 314 -25.04 4.20 3.10
N HIS A 315 -24.42 3.18 3.68
CA HIS A 315 -24.54 2.87 5.11
C HIS A 315 -24.06 4.05 5.98
N PHE A 316 -22.83 4.52 5.77
CA PHE A 316 -22.28 5.59 6.59
C PHE A 316 -22.94 6.94 6.33
N GLN A 317 -23.46 7.19 5.13
CA GLN A 317 -24.27 8.36 4.85
C GLN A 317 -25.54 8.38 5.72
N GLN A 318 -26.22 7.24 5.88
CA GLN A 318 -27.36 7.14 6.81
C GLN A 318 -26.95 7.36 8.28
N VAL A 319 -25.75 6.92 8.68
CA VAL A 319 -25.21 7.18 10.02
C VAL A 319 -24.97 8.68 10.27
N ILE A 320 -24.51 9.39 9.24
CA ILE A 320 -24.27 10.84 9.31
C ILE A 320 -25.61 11.60 9.35
N GLU A 321 -26.57 11.22 8.51
CA GLU A 321 -27.88 11.87 8.40
C GLU A 321 -28.74 11.72 9.65
N ARG A 322 -28.61 10.61 10.39
CA ARG A 322 -29.34 10.37 11.64
C ARG A 322 -28.75 11.11 12.86
N ALA A 323 -27.64 11.83 12.71
CA ALA A 323 -26.96 12.46 13.84
C ALA A 323 -27.83 13.59 14.46
N PRO A 324 -28.09 13.56 15.78
CA PRO A 324 -28.85 14.62 16.44
C PRO A 324 -27.98 15.87 16.61
N LEU A 325 -28.08 16.80 15.67
CA LEU A 325 -27.30 18.03 15.66
C LEU A 325 -27.93 19.10 16.56
N ASP A 326 -27.10 19.83 17.28
CA ASP A 326 -27.53 21.02 18.03
C ASP A 326 -27.51 22.24 17.08
N LEU A 327 -28.69 22.74 16.72
CA LEU A 327 -28.88 23.80 15.71
C LEU A 327 -29.03 25.21 16.30
N ASP A 328 -29.40 25.30 17.57
CA ASP A 328 -29.66 26.54 18.28
C ASP A 328 -28.77 26.64 19.51
N GLY A 329 -28.29 27.84 19.84
CA GLY A 329 -27.45 28.09 21.01
C GLY A 329 -26.18 28.86 20.70
N GLU A 330 -25.20 28.80 21.63
CA GLU A 330 -23.88 29.38 21.43
C GLU A 330 -23.08 28.62 20.36
N ASP A 331 -22.13 29.27 19.71
CA ASP A 331 -21.30 28.63 18.67
C ASP A 331 -20.56 27.39 19.20
N ASN A 332 -20.54 26.32 18.40
CA ASN A 332 -19.76 25.12 18.70
C ASN A 332 -18.28 25.34 18.38
N ASN A 333 -17.45 25.36 19.42
CA ASN A 333 -16.01 25.50 19.29
C ASN A 333 -15.34 24.38 18.46
N TYR A 334 -15.97 23.22 18.32
CA TYR A 334 -15.48 22.07 17.55
C TYR A 334 -16.02 22.01 16.11
N HIS A 335 -16.87 22.96 15.70
CA HIS A 335 -17.55 22.92 14.41
C HIS A 335 -16.56 22.83 13.23
N ALA A 336 -16.63 21.72 12.50
CA ALA A 336 -15.76 21.38 11.38
C ALA A 336 -16.47 20.42 10.39
N PRO A 337 -17.61 20.81 9.79
CA PRO A 337 -18.43 19.91 8.96
C PRO A 337 -17.68 19.40 7.71
N ALA A 338 -16.72 20.19 7.20
CA ALA A 338 -15.88 19.79 6.08
C ALA A 338 -15.01 18.55 6.39
N PHE A 339 -14.65 18.31 7.65
CA PHE A 339 -13.92 17.11 8.04
C PHE A 339 -14.76 15.85 7.82
N ILE A 340 -15.99 15.82 8.33
CA ILE A 340 -16.92 14.69 8.17
C ILE A 340 -17.27 14.49 6.69
N ALA A 341 -17.57 15.55 5.95
CA ALA A 341 -17.89 15.44 4.52
C ALA A 341 -16.75 14.81 3.71
N ARG A 342 -15.49 15.14 4.03
CA ARG A 342 -14.31 14.58 3.34
C ARG A 342 -13.96 13.18 3.83
N LEU A 343 -14.16 12.88 5.11
CA LEU A 343 -14.06 11.54 5.67
C LEU A 343 -15.05 10.59 4.97
N ALA A 344 -16.32 11.00 4.87
CA ALA A 344 -17.38 10.27 4.20
C ALA A 344 -17.12 10.03 2.72
N LYS A 345 -16.48 10.99 2.04
CA LYS A 345 -16.17 10.86 0.61
C LYS A 345 -14.94 9.98 0.32
N TYR A 346 -13.89 10.09 1.13
CA TYR A 346 -12.56 9.56 0.74
C TYR A 346 -12.01 8.45 1.63
N PHE A 347 -12.69 8.10 2.72
CA PHE A 347 -12.19 7.07 3.65
C PHE A 347 -13.23 6.01 3.98
N LEU A 348 -14.45 6.44 4.31
CA LEU A 348 -15.54 5.55 4.71
C LEU A 348 -16.01 4.56 3.63
N PRO A 349 -16.08 4.93 2.32
CA PRO A 349 -16.57 4.01 1.29
C PRO A 349 -15.74 2.73 1.16
N HIS A 350 -14.47 2.79 1.57
CA HIS A 350 -13.57 1.64 1.54
C HIS A 350 -13.04 1.29 2.95
N ALA A 351 -13.85 1.50 4.00
CA ALA A 351 -13.49 1.18 5.39
C ALA A 351 -13.04 -0.28 5.59
N THR A 352 -13.64 -1.21 4.84
CA THR A 352 -13.23 -2.63 4.82
C THR A 352 -11.80 -2.82 4.36
N LEU A 353 -11.26 -1.96 3.49
CA LEU A 353 -9.87 -2.09 3.07
C LEU A 353 -8.87 -1.65 4.13
N TRP A 354 -9.25 -1.00 5.22
CA TRP A 354 -8.26 -0.54 6.22
C TRP A 354 -8.58 -0.91 7.67
N VAL A 355 -9.78 -1.40 7.96
CA VAL A 355 -10.23 -1.75 9.33
C VAL A 355 -11.11 -2.99 9.39
N LEU A 356 -12.19 -3.05 8.60
CA LEU A 356 -13.33 -3.92 8.86
C LEU A 356 -13.31 -5.26 8.08
N VAL A 357 -12.24 -6.06 8.10
CA VAL A 357 -12.24 -7.40 7.42
C VAL A 357 -11.67 -8.49 8.30
#